data_AF-A0A7X6V6U4-F1
#
_entry.id   AF-A0A7X6V6U4-F1
#
_cell.length_a   1.000
_cell.length_b   1.000
_cell.length_c   1.000
_cell.angle_alpha   90.00
_cell.angle_beta   90.00
_cell.angle_gamma   90.00
#
_symmetry.space_group_name_H-M   'P 1'
#
loop_
_entity.id
_entity.type
_entity.pdbx_description
1 polymer ?
#
loop_
_entity_poly.entity_id
_entity_poly.type
_entity_poly.pdbx_seq_one_letter_code
_entity_poly.pdbx_strand_id
1 'polypeptide(L)'
;MQTKTPITKNSKFKPISPDLHADPSARVFKDRLYVYVSNDTEGARNWSKMVNWSVLSTDDMVSWKDHGIIFDLDDITWADKEAWAPDCIELDGKYYFYFPAAANIGVAVSDSPEGPFTDLLKRPLIERSEAGID
;
A
#
# COMPACT_ATOMS: atom_id res chain seq x y z
N MET A 1 -9.41 -5.66 -26.32
CA MET A 1 -9.88 -4.37 -25.75
C MET A 1 -11.07 -4.69 -24.87
N GLN A 2 -10.90 -4.79 -23.55
CA GLN A 2 -12.02 -4.97 -22.64
C GLN A 2 -12.57 -3.59 -22.25
N THR A 3 -13.87 -3.41 -22.47
CA THR A 3 -14.61 -2.21 -22.12
C THR A 3 -14.88 -2.22 -20.62
N LYS A 4 -14.29 -1.27 -19.88
CA LYS A 4 -14.55 -1.07 -18.45
C LYS A 4 -16.03 -0.70 -18.24
N THR A 5 -16.72 -1.45 -17.39
CA THR A 5 -18.13 -1.21 -17.05
C THR A 5 -18.28 0.14 -16.33
N PRO A 6 -19.23 1.01 -16.70
CA PRO A 6 -19.44 2.28 -16.02
C PRO A 6 -20.14 2.06 -14.67
N ILE A 7 -19.54 2.54 -13.58
CA ILE A 7 -20.20 2.62 -12.27
C ILE A 7 -21.39 3.58 -12.38
N THR A 8 -22.63 3.09 -12.29
CA THR A 8 -23.83 3.93 -12.39
C THR A 8 -24.53 4.17 -11.04
N LYS A 9 -24.57 5.47 -10.69
CA LYS A 9 -25.61 6.28 -10.03
C LYS A 9 -25.89 6.14 -8.51
N ASN A 10 -25.68 7.28 -7.82
CA ASN A 10 -26.23 7.75 -6.54
C ASN A 10 -25.51 7.45 -5.21
N SER A 11 -24.18 7.37 -5.17
CA SER A 11 -23.45 7.76 -3.96
C SER A 11 -22.90 9.19 -4.11
N LYS A 12 -23.10 10.05 -3.10
CA LYS A 12 -22.40 11.36 -3.05
C LYS A 12 -20.88 11.22 -2.96
N PHE A 13 -20.39 10.01 -2.69
CA PHE A 13 -18.98 9.70 -2.48
C PHE A 13 -18.58 8.60 -3.46
N LYS A 14 -17.72 8.95 -4.42
CA LYS A 14 -17.06 8.00 -5.31
C LYS A 14 -15.76 7.55 -4.64
N PRO A 15 -15.29 6.32 -4.88
CA PRO A 15 -13.91 5.95 -4.59
C PRO A 15 -12.93 6.95 -5.22
N ILE A 16 -11.78 7.18 -4.58
CA ILE A 16 -10.74 8.09 -5.06
C ILE A 16 -10.00 7.55 -6.31
N SER A 17 -10.10 6.24 -6.55
CA SER A 17 -9.51 5.50 -7.67
C SER A 17 -10.55 4.55 -8.29
N PRO A 18 -10.50 4.31 -9.62
CA PRO A 18 -11.29 3.25 -10.24
C PRO A 18 -10.75 1.83 -9.97
N ASP A 19 -9.53 1.71 -9.45
CA ASP A 19 -8.87 0.43 -9.18
C ASP A 19 -9.21 -0.08 -7.77
N LEU A 20 -8.95 -1.37 -7.52
CA LEU A 20 -9.29 -2.04 -6.27
C LEU A 20 -8.16 -1.89 -5.25
N HIS A 21 -8.39 -1.03 -4.28
CA HIS A 21 -7.46 -0.78 -3.18
C HIS A 21 -8.12 -1.08 -1.84
N ALA A 22 -7.31 -1.57 -0.90
CA ALA A 22 -7.71 -1.90 0.46
C ALA A 22 -6.75 -1.27 1.49
N ASP A 23 -7.19 -1.30 2.75
CA ASP A 23 -6.43 -0.92 3.94
C ASP A 23 -5.68 0.42 3.84
N PRO A 24 -6.39 1.53 3.52
CA PRO A 24 -5.74 2.81 3.31
C PRO A 24 -5.16 3.39 4.62
N SER A 25 -3.90 3.82 4.55
CA SER A 25 -3.30 4.73 5.53
C SER A 25 -2.97 6.06 4.87
N ALA A 26 -3.23 7.16 5.58
CA ALA A 26 -3.17 8.51 5.04
C ALA A 26 -2.12 9.35 5.77
N ARG A 27 -1.23 9.99 5.02
CA ARG A 27 -0.10 10.77 5.54
C ARG A 27 0.06 12.07 4.75
N VAL A 28 0.28 13.18 5.45
CA VAL A 28 0.60 14.45 4.81
C VAL A 28 2.11 14.63 4.83
N PHE A 29 2.71 14.76 3.65
CA PHE A 29 4.13 15.03 3.48
C PHE A 29 4.29 16.25 2.58
N LYS A 30 5.02 17.27 3.05
CA LYS A 30 5.26 18.52 2.31
C LYS A 30 3.96 19.12 1.74
N ASP A 31 2.94 19.23 2.58
CA ASP A 31 1.60 19.77 2.28
C ASP A 31 0.76 18.98 1.26
N ARG A 32 1.23 17.80 0.83
CA ARG A 32 0.49 16.90 -0.06
C ARG A 32 0.02 15.67 0.72
N LEU A 33 -1.24 15.26 0.50
CA LEU A 33 -1.77 14.03 1.09
C LEU A 33 -1.35 12.83 0.24
N TYR A 34 -0.84 11.79 0.89
CA TYR A 34 -0.52 10.48 0.34
C TYR A 34 -1.37 9.42 1.02
N VAL A 35 -1.91 8.49 0.23
CA VAL A 35 -2.73 7.37 0.71
C VAL A 35 -2.07 6.09 0.23
N TYR A 36 -1.47 5.35 1.16
CA TYR A 36 -0.83 4.06 0.92
C TYR A 36 -1.87 2.96 1.05
N VAL A 37 -1.83 2.01 0.13
CA VAL A 37 -2.85 0.97 0.02
C VAL A 37 -2.22 -0.35 -0.37
N SER A 38 -2.85 -1.43 0.05
CA SER A 38 -2.66 -2.73 -0.58
C SER A 38 -3.59 -2.90 -1.77
N ASN A 39 -3.20 -3.69 -2.77
CA ASN A 39 -4.00 -3.89 -3.98
C ASN A 39 -4.80 -5.19 -3.93
N ASP A 40 -6.12 -5.04 -4.03
CA ASP A 40 -7.06 -6.17 -4.14
C ASP A 40 -7.08 -6.72 -5.57
N THR A 41 -7.30 -8.02 -5.71
CA THR A 41 -7.46 -8.65 -7.03
C THR A 41 -8.93 -8.78 -7.40
N GLU A 42 -9.28 -8.49 -8.66
CA GLU A 42 -10.65 -8.67 -9.14
C GLU A 42 -11.15 -10.11 -8.92
N GLY A 43 -12.37 -10.24 -8.36
CA GLY A 43 -12.97 -11.53 -8.06
C GLY A 43 -12.33 -12.29 -6.90
N ALA A 44 -11.42 -11.67 -6.14
CA ALA A 44 -10.93 -12.22 -4.88
C ALA A 44 -12.09 -12.47 -3.91
N ARG A 45 -12.08 -13.64 -3.25
CA ARG A 45 -13.05 -14.02 -2.22
C ARG A 45 -12.45 -13.97 -0.81
N ASN A 46 -11.15 -13.68 -0.74
CA ASN A 46 -10.34 -13.57 0.45
C ASN A 46 -9.11 -12.71 0.13
N TRP A 47 -8.32 -12.39 1.14
CA TRP A 47 -7.14 -11.52 1.07
C TRP A 47 -5.86 -12.22 0.58
N SER A 48 -5.92 -13.49 0.15
CA SER A 48 -4.72 -14.30 -0.09
C SER A 48 -4.02 -14.02 -1.43
N LYS A 49 -4.57 -13.10 -2.24
CA LYS A 49 -4.06 -12.75 -3.58
C LYS A 49 -3.43 -11.36 -3.64
N MET A 50 -3.36 -10.67 -2.51
CA MET A 50 -2.76 -9.35 -2.42
C MET A 50 -1.24 -9.53 -2.41
N VAL A 51 -0.56 -8.93 -3.40
CA VAL A 51 0.89 -9.15 -3.63
C VAL A 51 1.72 -7.87 -3.70
N ASN A 52 1.08 -6.69 -3.70
CA ASN A 52 1.80 -5.44 -3.75
C ASN A 52 1.01 -4.28 -3.17
N TRP A 53 1.73 -3.17 -3.03
CA TRP A 53 1.23 -1.93 -2.48
C TRP A 53 1.40 -0.80 -3.49
N SER A 54 0.46 0.13 -3.45
CA SER A 54 0.46 1.36 -4.26
C SER A 54 0.32 2.58 -3.36
N VAL A 55 0.52 3.76 -3.94
CA VAL A 55 0.22 5.02 -3.27
C VAL A 55 -0.46 5.99 -4.21
N LEU A 56 -1.50 6.65 -3.68
CA LEU A 56 -2.19 7.75 -4.34
C LEU A 56 -1.86 9.06 -3.63
N SER A 57 -1.97 10.19 -4.33
CA SER A 57 -1.76 11.49 -3.68
C SER A 57 -2.58 12.62 -4.28
N THR A 58 -2.81 13.67 -3.49
CA THR A 58 -3.61 14.82 -3.88
C THR A 58 -3.16 16.08 -3.16
N ASP A 59 -3.34 17.24 -3.81
CA ASP A 59 -3.19 18.56 -3.18
C ASP A 59 -4.54 19.21 -2.85
N ASP A 60 -5.65 18.70 -3.40
CA ASP A 60 -6.95 19.37 -3.42
C ASP A 60 -8.12 18.48 -2.94
N MET A 61 -7.83 17.22 -2.57
CA MET A 61 -8.81 16.19 -2.16
C MET A 61 -9.81 15.77 -3.26
N VAL A 62 -9.67 16.30 -4.48
CA VAL A 62 -10.58 16.09 -5.60
C VAL A 62 -9.87 15.34 -6.73
N SER A 63 -8.68 15.80 -7.10
CA SER A 63 -7.84 15.26 -8.15
C SER A 63 -6.75 14.39 -7.52
N TRP A 64 -6.74 13.11 -7.86
CA TRP A 64 -5.81 12.13 -7.31
C TRP A 64 -4.83 11.66 -8.38
N LYS A 65 -3.54 11.68 -8.05
CA LYS A 65 -2.46 11.06 -8.82
C LYS A 65 -2.20 9.68 -8.24
N ASP A 66 -2.39 8.65 -9.06
CA ASP A 66 -1.90 7.30 -8.79
C ASP A 66 -0.42 7.21 -9.20
N HIS A 67 0.43 6.75 -8.29
CA HIS A 67 1.86 6.54 -8.54
C HIS A 67 2.19 5.09 -8.90
N GLY A 68 1.18 4.22 -8.99
CA GLY A 68 1.33 2.80 -9.31
C GLY A 68 1.88 1.98 -8.14
N ILE A 69 2.38 0.79 -8.46
CA ILE A 69 3.00 -0.12 -7.51
C ILE A 69 4.33 0.47 -7.04
N ILE A 70 4.47 0.64 -5.73
CA ILE A 70 5.66 1.23 -5.09
C ILE A 70 6.57 0.18 -4.42
N PHE A 71 6.01 -1.02 -4.18
CA PHE A 71 6.68 -2.14 -3.54
C PHE A 71 5.90 -3.44 -3.78
N ASP A 72 6.59 -4.54 -4.01
CA ASP A 72 6.00 -5.86 -4.31
C ASP A 72 6.61 -6.96 -3.42
N LEU A 73 5.88 -8.05 -3.21
CA LEU A 73 6.41 -9.24 -2.54
C LEU A 73 7.62 -9.83 -3.25
N ASP A 74 7.73 -9.68 -4.57
CA ASP A 74 8.91 -10.11 -5.33
C ASP A 74 10.20 -9.38 -4.90
N ASP A 75 10.10 -8.21 -4.25
CA ASP A 75 11.23 -7.47 -3.69
C ASP A 75 11.64 -7.93 -2.28
N ILE A 76 10.91 -8.89 -1.70
CA ILE A 76 11.07 -9.37 -0.32
C ILE A 76 11.56 -10.82 -0.31
N THR A 77 12.64 -11.11 0.43
CA THR A 77 13.22 -12.46 0.45
C THR A 77 12.61 -13.41 1.48
N TRP A 78 11.81 -12.89 2.41
CA TRP A 78 11.32 -13.62 3.59
C TRP A 78 9.79 -13.78 3.64
N ALA A 79 9.06 -13.21 2.69
CA ALA A 79 7.62 -13.37 2.55
C ALA A 79 7.22 -13.40 1.08
N ASP A 80 6.31 -14.29 0.71
CA ASP A 80 5.85 -14.54 -0.66
C ASP A 80 4.31 -14.44 -0.79
N LYS A 81 3.64 -13.95 0.26
CA LYS A 81 2.18 -13.82 0.31
C LYS A 81 1.75 -12.69 1.24
N GLU A 82 0.46 -12.36 1.15
CA GLU A 82 -0.26 -11.60 2.18
C GLU A 82 0.20 -10.14 2.31
N ALA A 83 0.31 -9.42 1.20
CA ALA A 83 0.65 -8.00 1.19
C ALA A 83 -0.52 -7.13 1.67
N TRP A 84 -0.54 -6.75 2.95
CA TRP A 84 -1.70 -6.09 3.58
C TRP A 84 -1.41 -4.69 4.13
N ALA A 85 -2.45 -4.02 4.64
CA ALA A 85 -2.46 -2.89 5.56
C ALA A 85 -1.13 -2.15 5.81
N PRO A 86 -0.66 -1.36 4.83
CA PRO A 86 0.58 -0.62 4.97
C PRO A 86 0.42 0.69 5.76
N ASP A 87 1.53 1.23 6.22
CA ASP A 87 1.66 2.62 6.67
C ASP A 87 3.05 3.17 6.33
N CYS A 88 3.19 4.49 6.27
CA CYS A 88 4.45 5.16 5.97
C CYS A 88 4.68 6.33 6.91
N ILE A 89 5.93 6.53 7.33
CA ILE A 89 6.33 7.75 8.06
C ILE A 89 7.58 8.35 7.43
N GLU A 90 7.75 9.65 7.62
CA GLU A 90 8.99 10.34 7.28
C GLU A 90 9.82 10.54 8.54
N LEU A 91 11.12 10.27 8.43
CA LEU A 91 12.11 10.55 9.46
C LEU A 91 13.45 10.88 8.80
N ASP A 92 14.00 12.05 9.13
CA ASP A 92 15.30 12.55 8.67
C ASP A 92 15.49 12.53 7.14
N GLY A 93 14.45 12.90 6.40
CA GLY A 93 14.45 12.99 4.95
C GLY A 93 14.28 11.65 4.23
N LYS A 94 13.99 10.57 4.96
CA LYS A 94 13.68 9.25 4.42
C LYS A 94 12.28 8.80 4.79
N TYR A 95 11.70 7.96 3.94
CA TYR A 95 10.36 7.43 4.08
C TYR A 95 10.44 5.96 4.46
N TYR A 96 9.85 5.60 5.59
CA TYR A 96 9.84 4.26 6.13
C TYR A 96 8.44 3.67 5.96
N PHE A 97 8.34 2.69 5.07
CA PHE A 97 7.11 1.98 4.73
C PHE A 97 7.03 0.70 5.54
N TYR A 98 6.10 0.66 6.49
CA TYR A 98 5.79 -0.51 7.30
C TYR A 98 4.67 -1.30 6.64
N PHE A 99 4.85 -2.61 6.56
CA PHE A 99 3.91 -3.47 5.86
C PHE A 99 3.83 -4.85 6.53
N PRO A 100 2.62 -5.38 6.74
CA PRO A 100 2.43 -6.78 7.03
C PRO A 100 2.65 -7.65 5.79
N ALA A 101 3.42 -8.73 5.92
CA ALA A 101 3.58 -9.77 4.90
C ALA A 101 3.79 -11.14 5.55
N ALA A 102 3.09 -12.17 5.05
CA ALA A 102 3.09 -13.52 5.61
C ALA A 102 2.93 -13.56 7.15
N ALA A 103 2.05 -12.72 7.71
CA ALA A 103 1.81 -12.51 9.14
C ALA A 103 3.01 -11.97 9.97
N ASN A 104 4.04 -11.42 9.32
CA ASN A 104 5.11 -10.66 9.97
C ASN A 104 4.99 -9.18 9.61
N ILE A 105 5.74 -8.31 10.29
CA ILE A 105 5.84 -6.88 9.95
C ILE A 105 7.22 -6.60 9.36
N GLY A 106 7.27 -6.05 8.16
CA GLY A 106 8.47 -5.56 7.49
C GLY A 106 8.60 -4.04 7.56
N VAL A 107 9.79 -3.56 7.20
CA VAL A 107 10.05 -2.14 6.97
C VAL A 107 10.90 -1.98 5.70
N ALA A 108 10.43 -1.15 4.79
CA ALA A 108 11.13 -0.76 3.58
C ALA A 108 11.44 0.74 3.64
N VAL A 109 12.45 1.18 2.89
CA VAL A 109 12.90 2.58 2.89
C VAL A 109 12.91 3.16 1.48
N SER A 110 12.61 4.46 1.36
CA SER A 110 12.79 5.23 0.14
C SER A 110 13.25 6.67 0.44
N ASP A 111 13.79 7.34 -0.58
CA ASP A 111 14.10 8.77 -0.57
C ASP A 111 12.90 9.65 -0.95
N SER A 112 11.80 9.03 -1.41
CA SER A 112 10.55 9.70 -1.80
C SER A 112 9.32 9.01 -1.21
N PRO A 113 8.24 9.75 -0.93
CA PRO A 113 7.01 9.16 -0.40
C PRO A 113 6.34 8.24 -1.42
N GLU A 114 6.55 8.44 -2.72
CA GLU A 114 6.06 7.58 -3.80
C GLU A 114 6.98 6.41 -4.17
N GLY A 115 8.03 6.15 -3.39
CA GLY A 115 8.97 5.09 -3.71
C GLY A 115 9.91 5.41 -4.89
N PRO A 116 10.55 4.39 -5.49
CA PRO A 116 10.43 2.97 -5.14
C PRO A 116 10.97 2.70 -3.73
N PHE A 117 10.36 1.74 -3.04
CA PHE A 117 10.83 1.28 -1.73
C PHE A 117 11.76 0.08 -1.87
N THR A 118 12.63 -0.13 -0.89
CA THR A 118 13.52 -1.29 -0.81
C THR A 118 13.45 -1.89 0.59
N ASP A 119 13.36 -3.21 0.70
CA ASP A 119 13.40 -3.91 2.00
C ASP A 119 14.68 -3.52 2.75
N LEU A 120 14.51 -2.79 3.86
CA LEU A 120 15.59 -2.20 4.62
C LEU A 120 16.38 -3.27 5.39
N LEU A 121 15.71 -4.33 5.85
CA LEU A 121 16.29 -5.30 6.77
C LEU A 121 16.57 -6.66 6.12
N LYS A 122 15.90 -7.00 5.01
CA LYS A 122 15.94 -8.34 4.38
C LYS A 122 15.51 -9.47 5.33
N ARG A 123 14.75 -9.11 6.36
CA ARG A 123 14.11 -9.96 7.37
C ARG A 123 12.94 -9.19 7.99
N PRO A 124 12.01 -9.86 8.68
CA PRO A 124 11.00 -9.17 9.46
C PRO A 124 11.60 -8.17 10.46
N LEU A 125 10.94 -7.02 10.60
CA LEU A 125 11.13 -6.12 11.74
C LEU A 125 10.54 -6.75 13.00
N ILE A 126 9.33 -7.31 12.90
CA ILE A 126 8.64 -8.05 13.96
C ILE A 126 8.18 -9.39 13.36
N GLU A 127 8.61 -10.50 13.95
CA GLU A 127 8.17 -11.82 13.54
C GLU A 127 6.84 -12.20 14.17
N ARG A 128 6.02 -12.98 13.47
CA ARG A 128 4.79 -13.57 14.02
C ARG A 128 5.03 -14.35 15.32
N SER A 129 6.21 -14.95 15.44
CA SER A 129 6.63 -15.74 16.61
C SER A 129 6.82 -14.89 17.87
N GLU A 130 6.97 -13.57 17.72
CA GLU A 130 7.07 -12.64 18.84
C GLU A 130 5.70 -12.47 19.50
N ALA A 131 5.68 -12.52 20.83
CA ALA A 131 4.44 -12.55 21.61
C ALA A 131 3.55 -11.33 21.31
N GLY A 132 2.31 -11.58 20.88
CA GLY A 132 1.31 -10.53 20.64
C GLY A 132 0.86 -10.37 19.18
N ILE A 133 1.31 -11.24 18.27
CA ILE A 133 0.79 -11.36 16.90
C ILE A 133 -0.02 -12.66 16.79
N ASP A 134 -1.34 -12.57 16.72
CA ASP A 134 -2.29 -13.69 16.64
C ASP A 134 -2.52 -14.21 15.19
#